data_AF-A0A0C3S8B5-F1
#
_entry.id   AF-A0A0C3S8B5-F1
#
_cell.length_a   1.000
_cell.length_b   1.000
_cell.length_c   1.000
_cell.angle_alpha   90.00
_cell.angle_beta   90.00
_cell.angle_gamma   90.00
#
_symmetry.space_group_name_H-M   'P 1'
#
loop_
_entity.id
_entity.type
_entity.pdbx_description
1 polymer ?
#
loop_
_entity_poly.entity_id
_entity_poly.type
_entity_poly.pdbx_seq_one_letter_code
_entity_poly.pdbx_strand_id
1 'polypeptide(L)'
;MHTSTLFTAVALLCIAVNCSVAFDSTTLPSGCTSGQELMSKTVNVDGHEVLYQTIACSGQSADDTAGDPSSQRRGFAPDSVRFKRTTGECTTPAPECQCGAPVVCNCSFVTPGIQTPIPVDCGVLIDSLTVVAEVEGSTFFVETFTVMQLSYQTCVLTFTPLDTRVGILLEYCWNELAVGAGEATVKCFEGGSPSAQALCTPTVQTEGFNWEYSLLRSAP
;
A
#
# COMPACT_ATOMS: atom_id res chain seq x y z
N MET A 1 46.45 -47.88 -12.69
CA MET A 1 46.14 -46.49 -12.32
C MET A 1 45.30 -45.90 -13.44
N HIS A 2 44.00 -45.70 -13.23
CA HIS A 2 43.15 -44.73 -13.94
C HIS A 2 41.72 -44.89 -13.42
N THR A 3 41.28 -43.95 -12.59
CA THR A 3 39.87 -43.79 -12.19
C THR A 3 39.39 -42.49 -12.79
N SER A 4 38.44 -42.62 -13.72
CA SER A 4 37.85 -41.52 -14.49
C SER A 4 36.66 -40.94 -13.71
N THR A 5 36.74 -39.67 -13.31
CA THR A 5 35.66 -38.91 -12.67
C THR A 5 34.75 -38.29 -13.73
N LEU A 6 33.51 -38.78 -13.83
CA LEU A 6 32.43 -38.13 -14.57
C LEU A 6 31.86 -36.98 -13.73
N PHE A 7 32.03 -35.75 -14.21
CA PHE A 7 31.32 -34.56 -13.72
C PHE A 7 30.06 -34.37 -14.57
N THR A 8 28.89 -34.61 -13.99
CA THR A 8 27.59 -34.30 -14.59
C THR A 8 27.24 -32.85 -14.27
N ALA A 9 27.38 -31.96 -15.25
CA ALA A 9 26.89 -30.58 -15.17
C ALA A 9 25.37 -30.58 -15.36
N VAL A 10 24.61 -30.33 -14.29
CA VAL A 10 23.17 -30.06 -14.36
C VAL A 10 23.01 -28.59 -14.74
N ALA A 11 22.70 -28.34 -16.01
CA ALA A 11 22.37 -27.01 -16.50
C ALA A 11 20.98 -26.62 -15.95
N LEU A 12 20.95 -25.69 -14.98
CA LEU A 12 19.73 -25.04 -14.53
C LEU A 12 19.20 -24.14 -15.66
N LEU A 13 18.11 -24.57 -16.28
CA LEU A 13 17.36 -23.80 -17.26
C LEU A 13 16.46 -22.81 -16.50
N CYS A 14 16.97 -21.61 -16.21
CA CYS A 14 16.15 -20.52 -15.69
C CYS A 14 15.24 -20.00 -16.82
N ILE A 15 14.02 -20.53 -16.90
CA ILE A 15 12.97 -19.97 -17.73
C ILE A 15 12.52 -18.67 -17.05
N ALA A 16 12.95 -17.53 -17.60
CA ALA A 16 12.40 -16.23 -17.26
C ALA A 16 10.96 -16.17 -17.79
N VAL A 17 10.03 -16.75 -17.05
CA VAL A 17 8.60 -16.51 -17.26
C VAL A 17 8.37 -15.11 -16.68
N ASN A 18 8.23 -14.11 -17.55
CA ASN A 18 7.54 -12.88 -17.18
C ASN A 18 6.09 -13.25 -16.91
N CYS A 19 5.81 -13.74 -15.71
CA CYS A 19 4.46 -13.81 -15.17
C CYS A 19 4.03 -12.35 -15.00
N SER A 20 3.29 -11.84 -15.98
CA SER A 20 2.44 -10.68 -15.73
C SER A 20 1.45 -11.11 -14.66
N VAL A 21 1.70 -10.70 -13.41
CA VAL A 21 0.77 -10.92 -12.32
C VAL A 21 -0.51 -10.21 -12.73
N ALA A 22 -1.54 -10.98 -13.09
CA ALA A 22 -2.80 -10.41 -13.51
C ALA A 22 -3.36 -9.65 -12.31
N PHE A 23 -3.41 -8.32 -12.43
CA PHE A 23 -3.99 -7.45 -11.44
C PHE A 23 -5.47 -7.82 -11.27
N ASP A 24 -5.87 -8.25 -10.08
CA ASP A 24 -7.26 -8.59 -9.80
C ASP A 24 -8.05 -7.31 -9.52
N SER A 25 -8.91 -6.94 -10.46
CA SER A 25 -9.78 -5.76 -10.34
C SER A 25 -10.78 -5.83 -9.18
N THR A 26 -10.95 -6.98 -8.52
CA THR A 26 -11.90 -7.13 -7.40
C THR A 26 -11.45 -6.46 -6.10
N THR A 27 -10.17 -6.12 -5.96
CA THR A 27 -9.64 -5.40 -4.80
C THR A 27 -9.53 -3.89 -5.03
N LEU A 28 -10.00 -3.39 -6.18
CA LEU A 28 -9.97 -1.97 -6.47
C LEU A 28 -10.91 -1.19 -5.53
N PRO A 29 -10.47 -0.04 -5.00
CA PRO A 29 -11.32 0.78 -4.17
C PRO A 29 -12.50 1.33 -4.95
N SER A 30 -13.57 1.68 -4.22
CA SER A 30 -14.78 2.26 -4.80
C SER A 30 -14.45 3.53 -5.59
N GLY A 31 -14.72 3.52 -6.90
CA GLY A 31 -14.40 4.62 -7.80
C GLY A 31 -13.27 4.33 -8.79
N CYS A 32 -12.61 3.18 -8.68
CA CYS A 32 -11.65 2.70 -9.68
C CYS A 32 -12.29 1.60 -10.53
N THR A 33 -12.85 1.96 -11.71
CA THR A 33 -13.52 0.97 -12.58
C THR A 33 -12.54 0.11 -13.38
N SER A 34 -11.37 0.66 -13.70
CA SER A 34 -10.27 -0.06 -14.32
C SER A 34 -8.94 0.43 -13.76
N GLY A 35 -8.15 -0.50 -13.23
CA GLY A 35 -6.81 -0.24 -12.72
C GLY A 35 -5.75 -0.53 -13.78
N GLN A 36 -4.79 0.37 -13.96
CA GLN A 36 -3.55 0.12 -14.69
C GLN A 36 -2.39 0.19 -13.71
N GLU A 37 -1.64 -0.90 -13.56
CA GLU A 37 -0.42 -0.89 -12.76
C GLU A 37 0.59 0.10 -13.37
N LEU A 38 0.97 1.11 -12.57
CA LEU A 38 2.01 2.09 -12.93
C LEU A 38 3.38 1.63 -12.43
N MET A 39 3.40 1.07 -11.22
CA MET A 39 4.62 0.61 -10.56
C MET A 39 4.30 -0.60 -9.70
N SER A 40 5.21 -1.56 -9.70
CA SER A 40 5.20 -2.69 -8.78
C SER A 40 6.62 -2.98 -8.32
N LYS A 41 6.79 -3.18 -7.02
CA LYS A 41 8.07 -3.56 -6.40
C LYS A 41 7.82 -4.48 -5.22
N THR A 42 8.74 -5.40 -4.99
CA THR A 42 8.73 -6.26 -3.80
C THR A 42 9.76 -5.74 -2.81
N VAL A 43 9.33 -5.52 -1.57
CA VAL A 43 10.21 -5.16 -0.45
C VAL A 43 10.32 -6.38 0.45
N ASN A 44 11.55 -6.84 0.70
CA ASN A 44 11.78 -7.92 1.65
C ASN A 44 11.93 -7.34 3.06
N VAL A 45 11.07 -7.76 3.98
CA VAL A 45 11.07 -7.34 5.37
C VAL A 45 11.17 -8.58 6.25
N ASP A 46 12.32 -8.77 6.90
CA ASP A 46 12.60 -9.92 7.77
C ASP A 46 12.31 -11.30 7.13
N GLY A 47 12.53 -11.42 5.81
CA GLY A 47 12.26 -12.64 5.05
C GLY A 47 10.84 -12.74 4.49
N HIS A 48 9.99 -11.74 4.72
CA HIS A 48 8.65 -11.63 4.14
C HIS A 48 8.68 -10.73 2.90
N GLU A 49 8.17 -11.22 1.78
CA GLU A 49 8.07 -10.44 0.55
C GLU A 49 6.74 -9.66 0.55
N VAL A 50 6.84 -8.35 0.78
CA VAL A 50 5.71 -7.42 0.73
C VAL A 50 5.65 -6.80 -0.66
N LEU A 51 4.50 -6.91 -1.32
CA LEU A 51 4.28 -6.33 -2.63
C LEU A 51 3.76 -4.90 -2.46
N TYR A 52 4.50 -3.94 -3.01
CA TYR A 52 4.13 -2.54 -3.12
C TYR A 52 3.72 -2.24 -4.55
N GLN A 53 2.53 -1.69 -4.74
CA GLN A 53 1.99 -1.33 -6.06
C GLN A 53 1.42 0.08 -6.06
N THR A 54 1.54 0.75 -7.20
CA THR A 54 0.80 1.97 -7.53
C THR A 54 -0.03 1.70 -8.78
N ILE A 55 -1.33 1.94 -8.68
CA ILE A 55 -2.31 1.63 -9.72
C ILE A 55 -3.01 2.92 -10.12
N ALA A 56 -2.97 3.27 -11.41
CA ALA A 56 -3.78 4.33 -11.97
C ALA A 56 -5.22 3.86 -12.14
N CYS A 57 -6.18 4.71 -11.78
CA CYS A 57 -7.59 4.44 -11.88
C CYS A 57 -8.20 5.19 -13.06
N SER A 58 -8.66 4.45 -14.06
CA SER A 58 -9.47 4.97 -15.16
C SER A 58 -10.96 4.81 -14.82
N GLY A 59 -11.74 5.87 -15.02
CA GLY A 59 -13.19 5.88 -14.70
C GLY A 59 -13.69 7.08 -13.91
N GLN A 60 -12.80 7.85 -13.30
CA GLN A 60 -13.11 9.19 -12.85
C GLN A 60 -12.57 10.14 -13.92
N SER A 61 -13.42 10.92 -14.57
CA SER A 61 -13.03 11.78 -15.69
C SER A 61 -11.99 12.82 -15.26
N ALA A 62 -10.71 12.45 -15.29
CA ALA A 62 -9.63 13.37 -15.58
C ALA A 62 -9.57 13.46 -17.10
N ASP A 63 -10.09 14.57 -17.63
CA ASP A 63 -9.98 14.94 -19.04
C ASP A 63 -8.53 14.72 -19.52
N ASP A 64 -8.39 14.03 -20.66
CA ASP A 64 -7.15 13.47 -21.22
C ASP A 64 -5.98 14.47 -21.27
N THR A 65 -5.25 14.61 -20.16
CA THR A 65 -3.97 15.34 -20.16
C THR A 65 -2.89 14.39 -19.68
N ALA A 66 -2.49 13.48 -20.58
CA ALA A 66 -1.28 12.68 -20.45
C ALA A 66 -0.06 13.62 -20.42
N GLY A 67 0.35 14.03 -19.23
CA GLY A 67 1.64 14.63 -18.96
C GLY A 67 2.73 13.56 -18.93
N ASP A 68 3.80 13.81 -19.66
CA ASP A 68 5.01 12.98 -19.80
C ASP A 68 5.61 12.57 -18.42
N PRO A 69 5.83 11.27 -18.14
CA PRO A 69 6.32 10.77 -16.86
C PRO A 69 7.84 11.01 -16.59
N SER A 70 8.52 11.85 -17.38
CA SER A 70 9.98 11.98 -17.33
C SER A 70 10.56 13.03 -16.37
N SER A 71 9.77 13.70 -15.52
CA SER A 71 10.30 14.76 -14.65
C SER A 71 9.81 14.69 -13.20
N GLN A 72 10.39 13.79 -12.38
CA GLN A 72 10.58 14.03 -10.94
C GLN A 72 11.52 13.00 -10.29
N ARG A 73 12.82 13.12 -10.56
CA ARG A 73 13.87 12.65 -9.64
C ARG A 73 14.49 13.87 -8.97
N ARG A 74 13.98 14.28 -7.82
CA ARG A 74 14.72 15.15 -6.88
C ARG A 74 15.13 14.30 -5.68
N GLY A 75 16.44 14.20 -5.50
CA GLY A 75 17.05 13.37 -4.46
C GLY A 75 16.82 13.93 -3.06
N PHE A 76 16.60 13.02 -2.12
CA PHE A 76 16.52 13.30 -0.69
C PHE A 76 17.87 12.99 -0.04
N ALA A 77 18.37 13.95 0.74
CA ALA A 77 19.56 13.78 1.57
C ALA A 77 19.19 13.03 2.86
N PRO A 78 20.06 12.16 3.41
CA PRO A 78 19.80 11.50 4.67
C PRO A 78 20.28 12.40 5.80
N ASP A 79 19.41 12.74 6.75
CA ASP A 79 19.87 13.19 8.05
C ASP A 79 19.09 12.54 9.19
N SER A 80 19.86 12.10 10.17
CA SER A 80 19.53 11.09 11.16
C SER A 80 19.31 11.72 12.52
N VAL A 81 18.08 11.72 13.07
CA VAL A 81 17.87 11.82 14.54
C VAL A 81 16.57 11.14 14.96
N ARG A 82 16.67 10.06 15.74
CA ARG A 82 15.56 9.41 16.46
C ARG A 82 14.81 10.39 17.36
N PHE A 83 13.53 10.59 17.10
CA PHE A 83 12.53 11.00 18.11
C PHE A 83 11.20 10.29 17.77
N LYS A 84 10.26 10.25 18.72
CA LYS A 84 8.85 9.96 18.43
C LYS A 84 8.34 11.10 17.55
N ARG A 85 7.90 10.83 16.32
CA ARG A 85 7.66 11.85 15.28
C ARG A 85 6.19 11.87 14.84
N THR A 86 5.64 13.08 14.73
CA THR A 86 4.22 13.44 14.47
C THR A 86 4.20 14.78 13.72
N THR A 87 3.37 14.94 12.69
CA THR A 87 3.03 16.18 11.91
C THR A 87 4.19 17.01 11.29
N GLY A 88 5.34 17.14 11.94
CA GLY A 88 6.51 17.89 11.46
C GLY A 88 7.42 17.13 10.49
N GLU A 89 7.07 15.90 10.12
CA GLU A 89 7.77 15.13 9.09
C GLU A 89 7.27 15.45 7.68
N CYS A 90 6.12 16.10 7.56
CA CYS A 90 5.59 16.48 6.27
C CYS A 90 6.47 17.53 5.61
N THR A 91 6.76 17.28 4.34
CA THR A 91 7.44 18.22 3.47
C THR A 91 6.44 19.12 2.75
N THR A 92 5.18 18.70 2.66
CA THR A 92 4.05 19.48 2.12
C THR A 92 3.33 20.25 3.23
N PRO A 93 2.89 21.50 2.97
CA PRO A 93 2.05 22.23 3.91
C PRO A 93 0.70 21.53 4.07
N ALA A 94 0.00 21.82 5.18
CA ALA A 94 -1.39 21.45 5.30
C ALA A 94 -2.23 22.22 4.25
N PRO A 95 -3.28 21.60 3.70
CA PRO A 95 -3.90 20.33 4.11
C PRO A 95 -3.44 19.08 3.33
N GLU A 96 -2.39 19.15 2.50
CA GLU A 96 -1.87 18.01 1.74
C GLU A 96 -1.16 16.97 2.63
N CYS A 97 -0.58 17.43 3.74
CA CYS A 97 -0.02 16.60 4.81
C CYS A 97 -1.12 15.90 5.61
N GLN A 98 -1.17 14.57 5.54
CA GLN A 98 -2.10 13.74 6.31
C GLN A 98 -1.49 13.18 7.59
N CYS A 99 -0.22 13.49 7.87
CA CYS A 99 0.40 13.06 9.10
C CYS A 99 -0.25 13.75 10.32
N GLY A 100 -0.61 12.96 11.33
CA GLY A 100 -1.20 13.36 12.59
C GLY A 100 -2.72 13.43 12.53
N ALA A 101 -3.32 13.16 11.37
CA ALA A 101 -4.77 13.18 11.21
C ALA A 101 -5.39 12.01 12.00
N PRO A 102 -6.27 12.28 12.98
CA PRO A 102 -6.98 11.22 13.68
C PRO A 102 -7.89 10.49 12.69
N VAL A 103 -7.98 9.17 12.79
CA VAL A 103 -8.83 8.34 11.93
C VAL A 103 -9.91 7.63 12.72
N VAL A 104 -11.04 7.37 12.05
CA VAL A 104 -12.09 6.49 12.55
C VAL A 104 -12.21 5.31 11.60
N CYS A 105 -12.03 4.11 12.15
CA CYS A 105 -12.16 2.87 11.40
C CYS A 105 -13.53 2.20 11.64
N ASN A 106 -14.22 1.88 10.55
CA ASN A 106 -15.45 1.11 10.51
C ASN A 106 -15.17 -0.29 9.96
N CYS A 107 -15.77 -1.30 10.58
CA CYS A 107 -15.64 -2.68 10.14
C CYS A 107 -16.80 -3.03 9.22
N SER A 108 -16.50 -3.47 8.00
CA SER A 108 -17.50 -3.93 7.04
C SER A 108 -17.57 -5.46 7.08
N PHE A 109 -18.77 -5.99 7.33
CA PHE A 109 -19.01 -7.42 7.43
C PHE A 109 -18.94 -8.10 6.06
N VAL A 110 -18.43 -9.33 6.05
CA VAL A 110 -18.35 -10.17 4.83
C VAL A 110 -19.74 -10.43 4.23
N THR A 111 -19.87 -10.13 2.94
CA THR A 111 -20.85 -10.79 2.07
C THR A 111 -20.55 -12.30 2.04
N PRO A 112 -21.56 -13.19 2.00
CA PRO A 112 -21.31 -14.62 1.92
C PRO A 112 -20.33 -14.97 0.78
N GLY A 113 -19.26 -15.70 1.10
CA GLY A 113 -18.24 -16.12 0.13
C GLY A 113 -16.95 -15.30 0.16
N ILE A 114 -16.92 -14.14 0.82
CA ILE A 114 -15.68 -13.42 1.12
C ILE A 114 -15.14 -13.94 2.46
N GLN A 115 -13.85 -14.24 2.53
CA GLN A 115 -13.20 -14.65 3.78
C GLN A 115 -12.54 -13.44 4.43
N THR A 116 -12.48 -13.42 5.75
CA THR A 116 -11.73 -12.42 6.53
C THR A 116 -10.22 -12.62 6.30
N PRO A 117 -9.43 -11.54 6.20
CA PRO A 117 -7.96 -11.64 6.22
C PRO A 117 -7.48 -12.43 7.44
N ILE A 118 -6.39 -13.17 7.31
CA ILE A 118 -5.79 -13.83 8.46
C ILE A 118 -5.09 -12.75 9.30
N PRO A 119 -5.43 -12.57 10.59
CA PRO A 119 -4.86 -11.49 11.41
C PRO A 119 -3.33 -11.50 11.46
N VAL A 120 -2.69 -12.68 11.43
CA VAL A 120 -1.22 -12.81 11.41
C VAL A 120 -0.61 -12.21 10.14
N ASP A 121 -1.27 -12.35 8.98
CA ASP A 121 -0.78 -11.78 7.72
C ASP A 121 -0.88 -10.25 7.77
N CYS A 122 -1.97 -9.72 8.33
CA CYS A 122 -2.11 -8.29 8.53
C CYS A 122 -1.10 -7.74 9.54
N GLY A 123 -0.81 -8.49 10.62
CA GLY A 123 0.24 -8.14 11.58
C GLY A 123 1.60 -8.00 10.89
N VAL A 124 2.00 -8.99 10.09
CA VAL A 124 3.26 -8.93 9.31
C VAL A 124 3.27 -7.74 8.35
N LEU A 125 2.17 -7.51 7.62
CA LEU A 125 2.06 -6.37 6.72
C LEU A 125 2.21 -5.03 7.46
N ILE A 126 1.59 -4.89 8.63
CA ILE A 126 1.63 -3.67 9.44
C ILE A 126 3.01 -3.45 10.06
N ASP A 127 3.61 -4.49 10.62
CA ASP A 127 4.97 -4.44 11.16
C ASP A 127 5.97 -4.05 10.06
N SER A 128 5.74 -4.52 8.83
CA SER A 128 6.59 -4.22 7.68
C SER A 128 6.64 -2.75 7.31
N LEU A 129 5.62 -1.96 7.66
CA LEU A 129 5.58 -0.53 7.37
C LEU A 129 6.72 0.24 8.04
N THR A 130 7.17 -0.23 9.22
CA THR A 130 8.31 0.37 9.91
C THR A 130 9.61 0.19 9.13
N VAL A 131 9.82 -0.99 8.55
CA VAL A 131 10.99 -1.29 7.72
C VAL A 131 10.90 -0.61 6.37
N VAL A 132 9.71 -0.56 5.76
CA VAL A 132 9.47 0.22 4.53
C VAL A 132 9.83 1.68 4.77
N ALA A 133 9.49 2.26 5.93
CA ALA A 133 9.85 3.63 6.27
C ALA A 133 11.36 3.86 6.38
N GLU A 134 12.12 2.87 6.87
CA GLU A 134 13.59 2.96 6.94
C GLU A 134 14.24 2.94 5.55
N VAL A 135 13.64 2.24 4.59
CA VAL A 135 14.17 2.08 3.23
C VAL A 135 13.72 3.19 2.28
N GLU A 136 12.45 3.56 2.34
CA GLU A 136 11.81 4.49 1.38
C GLU A 136 11.72 5.92 1.90
N GLY A 137 11.99 6.14 3.19
CA GLY A 137 11.81 7.42 3.87
C GLY A 137 10.59 7.42 4.80
N SER A 138 10.52 8.42 5.68
CA SER A 138 9.49 8.50 6.73
C SER A 138 8.08 8.74 6.22
N THR A 139 7.96 9.36 5.04
CA THR A 139 6.70 9.67 4.38
C THR A 139 6.63 9.05 3.00
N PHE A 140 5.41 8.95 2.48
CA PHE A 140 5.16 8.58 1.09
C PHE A 140 4.06 9.45 0.51
N PHE A 141 3.94 9.40 -0.81
CA PHE A 141 3.00 10.23 -1.55
C PHE A 141 2.03 9.37 -2.35
N VAL A 142 0.77 9.78 -2.38
CA VAL A 142 -0.26 9.19 -3.25
C VAL A 142 -0.88 10.30 -4.08
N GLU A 143 -0.83 10.15 -5.39
CA GLU A 143 -1.42 11.12 -6.32
C GLU A 143 -2.91 10.83 -6.49
N THR A 144 -3.73 11.87 -6.64
CA THR A 144 -5.13 11.74 -7.06
C THR A 144 -5.28 10.87 -8.30
N PHE A 145 -6.36 10.09 -8.38
CA PHE A 145 -6.59 9.07 -9.42
C PHE A 145 -5.57 7.92 -9.45
N THR A 146 -4.72 7.83 -8.44
CA THR A 146 -3.89 6.65 -8.20
C THR A 146 -4.27 6.02 -6.88
N VAL A 147 -3.98 4.73 -6.77
CA VAL A 147 -4.14 3.94 -5.56
C VAL A 147 -2.77 3.37 -5.23
N MET A 148 -2.34 3.55 -3.98
CA MET A 148 -1.17 2.84 -3.48
C MET A 148 -1.65 1.60 -2.72
N GLN A 149 -1.03 0.46 -2.97
CA GLN A 149 -1.39 -0.80 -2.35
C GLN A 149 -0.15 -1.50 -1.81
N LEU A 150 -0.28 -2.03 -0.60
CA LEU A 150 0.67 -2.95 0.02
C LEU A 150 -0.04 -4.27 0.26
N SER A 151 0.55 -5.38 -0.14
CA SER A 151 -0.04 -6.70 0.09
C SER A 151 0.98 -7.71 0.60
N TYR A 152 0.50 -8.57 1.49
CA TYR A 152 1.23 -9.71 2.00
C TYR A 152 0.23 -10.84 2.30
N GLN A 153 0.42 -11.97 1.61
CA GLN A 153 -0.48 -13.12 1.66
C GLN A 153 -1.95 -12.67 1.62
N THR A 154 -2.74 -12.99 2.65
CA THR A 154 -4.17 -12.70 2.66
C THR A 154 -4.53 -11.27 3.02
N CYS A 155 -3.57 -10.41 3.35
CA CYS A 155 -3.84 -9.04 3.77
C CYS A 155 -3.40 -8.01 2.72
N VAL A 156 -4.25 -7.03 2.48
CA VAL A 156 -4.02 -5.91 1.57
C VAL A 156 -4.36 -4.61 2.30
N LEU A 157 -3.43 -3.67 2.26
CA LEU A 157 -3.58 -2.31 2.74
C LEU A 157 -3.59 -1.36 1.54
N THR A 158 -4.72 -0.69 1.32
CA THR A 158 -4.96 0.16 0.15
C THR A 158 -5.18 1.60 0.56
N PHE A 159 -4.55 2.54 -0.15
CA PHE A 159 -4.68 3.99 0.02
C PHE A 159 -5.40 4.59 -1.17
N THR A 160 -6.50 5.26 -0.88
CA THR A 160 -7.33 5.90 -1.90
C THR A 160 -7.46 7.38 -1.59
N PRO A 161 -6.86 8.28 -2.39
CA PRO A 161 -7.22 9.67 -2.37
C PRO A 161 -8.67 9.79 -2.89
N LEU A 162 -9.55 10.35 -2.07
CA LEU A 162 -10.94 10.61 -2.44
C LEU A 162 -11.13 12.02 -3.00
N ASP A 163 -10.07 12.83 -3.01
CA ASP A 163 -10.03 14.10 -3.73
C ASP A 163 -10.10 13.86 -5.24
N THR A 164 -11.00 14.58 -5.89
CA THR A 164 -11.27 14.50 -7.34
C THR A 164 -10.54 15.57 -8.13
N ARG A 165 -9.74 16.43 -7.48
CA ARG A 165 -8.91 17.41 -8.17
C ARG A 165 -7.69 16.74 -8.79
N VAL A 166 -7.34 17.12 -10.01
CA VAL A 166 -6.21 16.54 -10.73
C VAL A 166 -4.88 17.11 -10.22
N GLY A 167 -3.89 16.23 -10.04
CA GLY A 167 -2.50 16.59 -9.73
C GLY A 167 -2.25 16.97 -8.27
N ILE A 168 -3.16 16.61 -7.36
CA ILE A 168 -2.92 16.76 -5.92
C ILE A 168 -2.14 15.54 -5.43
N LEU A 169 -1.07 15.81 -4.69
CA LEU A 169 -0.23 14.80 -4.09
C LEU A 169 -0.46 14.83 -2.57
N LEU A 170 -1.02 13.76 -2.03
CA LEU A 170 -1.25 13.64 -0.59
C LEU A 170 -0.06 12.94 0.06
N GLU A 171 0.48 13.55 1.12
CA GLU A 171 1.62 13.02 1.87
C GLU A 171 1.14 12.30 3.13
N TYR A 172 1.61 11.09 3.34
CA TYR A 172 1.25 10.22 4.46
C TYR A 172 2.49 9.78 5.24
N CYS A 173 2.32 9.50 6.53
CA CYS A 173 3.37 9.00 7.40
C CYS A 173 3.20 7.49 7.66
N TRP A 174 4.25 6.71 7.39
CA TRP A 174 4.23 5.26 7.60
C TRP A 174 3.94 4.83 9.03
N ASN A 175 4.49 5.54 10.02
CA ASN A 175 4.36 5.18 11.43
C ASN A 175 2.92 5.32 11.93
N GLU A 176 2.25 6.41 11.56
CA GLU A 176 0.88 6.67 12.00
C GLU A 176 -0.11 5.74 11.31
N LEU A 177 0.16 5.44 10.04
CA LEU A 177 -0.53 4.40 9.33
C LEU A 177 -0.40 3.05 10.03
N ALA A 178 0.81 2.65 10.44
CA ALA A 178 1.02 1.39 11.14
C ALA A 178 0.20 1.30 12.43
N VAL A 179 0.16 2.40 13.20
CA VAL A 179 -0.67 2.50 14.41
C VAL A 179 -2.15 2.35 14.07
N GLY A 180 -2.67 3.13 13.12
CA GLY A 180 -4.08 3.10 12.73
C GLY A 180 -4.51 1.77 12.11
N ALA A 181 -3.66 1.15 11.30
CA ALA A 181 -3.89 -0.16 10.70
C ALA A 181 -3.85 -1.29 11.75
N GLY A 182 -2.97 -1.19 12.76
CA GLY A 182 -2.92 -2.09 13.91
C GLY A 182 -4.20 -2.04 14.73
N GLU A 183 -4.66 -0.85 15.09
CA GLU A 183 -5.93 -0.66 15.79
C GLU A 183 -7.13 -1.20 14.99
N ALA A 184 -7.14 -0.95 13.68
CA ALA A 184 -8.18 -1.47 12.78
C ALA A 184 -8.19 -3.00 12.73
N THR A 185 -7.01 -3.64 12.71
CA THR A 185 -6.88 -5.10 12.69
C THR A 185 -7.44 -5.74 13.95
N VAL A 186 -7.04 -5.23 15.12
CA VAL A 186 -7.57 -5.70 16.42
C VAL A 186 -9.09 -5.51 16.48
N LYS A 187 -9.57 -4.32 16.07
CA LYS A 187 -10.99 -3.97 16.12
C LYS A 187 -11.86 -4.80 15.17
N CYS A 188 -11.40 -5.02 13.94
CA CYS A 188 -12.25 -5.57 12.87
C CYS A 188 -12.02 -7.06 12.59
N PHE A 189 -10.84 -7.62 12.92
CA PHE A 189 -10.51 -9.00 12.56
C PHE A 189 -10.30 -9.91 13.77
N GLU A 190 -9.90 -9.37 14.93
CA GLU A 190 -9.67 -10.18 16.15
C GLU A 190 -10.88 -10.19 17.10
N GLY A 191 -11.78 -9.20 17.02
CA GLY A 191 -12.91 -9.00 17.92
C GLY A 191 -14.06 -10.02 17.86
N GLY A 192 -13.85 -11.19 17.26
CA GLY A 192 -14.82 -12.30 17.21
C GLY A 192 -15.97 -12.14 16.21
N SER A 193 -16.04 -11.01 15.49
CA SER A 193 -16.93 -10.85 14.35
C SER A 193 -16.11 -10.81 13.06
N PRO A 194 -16.29 -11.78 12.13
CA PRO A 194 -15.52 -11.80 10.90
C PRO A 194 -15.91 -10.59 10.04
N SER A 195 -15.04 -9.60 9.96
CA SER A 195 -15.17 -8.50 9.00
C SER A 195 -14.38 -8.84 7.74
N ALA A 196 -14.87 -8.44 6.57
CA ALA A 196 -14.11 -8.57 5.32
C ALA A 196 -13.03 -7.50 5.22
N GLN A 197 -13.34 -6.35 5.81
CA GLN A 197 -12.66 -5.11 5.54
C GLN A 197 -12.73 -4.19 6.76
N ALA A 198 -11.65 -3.47 7.01
CA ALA A 198 -11.65 -2.27 7.83
C ALA A 198 -11.50 -1.07 6.90
N LEU A 199 -12.39 -0.09 7.00
CA LEU A 199 -12.33 1.17 6.26
C LEU A 199 -12.08 2.31 7.23
N CYS A 200 -10.97 3.02 7.05
CA CYS A 200 -10.52 4.09 7.92
C CYS A 200 -10.49 5.41 7.18
N THR A 201 -11.13 6.43 7.76
CA THR A 201 -11.20 7.79 7.21
C THR A 201 -10.81 8.81 8.28
N PRO A 202 -10.29 9.99 7.89
CA PRO A 202 -9.96 11.04 8.85
C PRO A 202 -11.22 11.51 9.59
N THR A 203 -11.09 11.73 10.90
CA THR A 203 -12.17 12.24 11.77
C THR A 203 -12.59 13.64 11.38
N VAL A 204 -11.65 14.43 10.85
CA VAL A 204 -11.89 15.80 10.36
C VAL A 204 -11.71 15.78 8.85
N GLN A 205 -12.83 15.87 8.13
CA GLN A 205 -12.81 16.11 6.69
C GLN A 205 -12.70 17.62 6.46
N THR A 206 -11.56 18.06 5.93
CA THR A 206 -11.41 19.41 5.40
C THR A 206 -11.93 19.46 3.97
N GLU A 207 -12.69 20.50 3.62
CA GLU A 207 -13.23 20.66 2.27
C GLU A 207 -12.13 20.50 1.21
N GLY A 208 -12.30 19.51 0.34
CA GLY A 208 -11.38 19.20 -0.75
C GLY A 208 -10.29 18.18 -0.42
N PHE A 209 -10.08 17.77 0.83
CA PHE A 209 -9.01 16.80 1.17
C PHE A 209 -9.62 15.61 1.89
N ASN A 210 -10.19 14.71 1.10
CA ASN A 210 -10.72 13.44 1.58
C ASN A 210 -9.77 12.32 1.15
N TRP A 211 -9.54 11.40 2.06
CA TRP A 211 -8.80 10.18 1.80
C TRP A 211 -9.36 9.06 2.65
N GLU A 212 -9.08 7.84 2.22
CA GLU A 212 -9.34 6.64 2.99
C GLU A 212 -8.18 5.67 2.83
N TYR A 213 -7.99 4.84 3.85
CA TYR A 213 -7.30 3.58 3.65
C TYR A 213 -8.18 2.43 4.09
N SER A 214 -7.95 1.27 3.49
CA SER A 214 -8.66 0.06 3.86
C SER A 214 -7.73 -1.12 4.02
N LEU A 215 -8.04 -1.97 4.99
CA LEU A 215 -7.47 -3.30 5.14
C LEU A 215 -8.50 -4.31 4.66
N LEU A 216 -8.17 -5.14 3.69
CA LEU A 216 -9.08 -6.16 3.15
C LEU A 216 -8.32 -7.42 2.76
N ARG A 217 -9.07 -8.47 2.41
CA ARG A 217 -8.47 -9.74 2.02
C ARG A 217 -7.97 -9.67 0.58
N SER A 218 -6.76 -10.16 0.33
CA SER A 218 -6.31 -10.40 -1.04
C SER A 218 -7.24 -11.40 -1.74
N ALA A 219 -7.48 -11.20 -3.03
CA ALA A 219 -8.02 -12.28 -3.85
C ALA A 219 -7.00 -13.44 -3.91
N PRO A 220 -7.45 -14.71 -3.94
CA PRO A 220 -6.58 -15.87 -4.08
C PRO A 220 -5.95 -15.99 -5.47
#